data_AF-A0A965JS28-F1
#
_entry.id   AF-A0A965JS28-F1
#
_cell.length_a   1.000
_cell.length_b   1.000
_cell.length_c   1.000
_cell.angle_alpha   90.00
_cell.angle_beta   90.00
_cell.angle_gamma   90.00
#
_symmetry.space_group_name_H-M   'P 1'
#
loop_
_entity.id
_entity.type
_entity.pdbx_description
1 polymer ?
#
loop_
_entity_poly.entity_id
_entity_poly.type
_entity_poly.pdbx_seq_one_letter_code
_entity_poly.pdbx_strand_id
1 'polypeptide(L)'
;MFVVLPGGLGTLDELFEVWTGIQIKAHEKKLVIANWYGYYDTLLKFMKEIDAQGFLNGDHLNAVAVTQDLDDLMAIIQQSLKP
;
A
#
# COMPACT_ATOMS: atom_id res chain seq x y z
N MET A 1 -8.31 -0.79 -8.38
CA MET A 1 -7.32 -0.85 -7.30
C MET A 1 -5.97 -1.23 -7.89
N PHE A 2 -4.92 -1.12 -7.10
CA PHE A 2 -3.60 -1.67 -7.37
C PHE A 2 -3.25 -2.67 -6.28
N VAL A 3 -2.57 -3.75 -6.66
CA VAL A 3 -2.04 -4.76 -5.74
C VAL A 3 -0.56 -4.88 -5.99
N VAL A 4 0.25 -4.73 -4.95
CA VAL A 4 1.70 -4.84 -5.02
C VAL A 4 2.13 -6.12 -4.33
N LEU A 5 2.67 -7.05 -5.13
CA LEU A 5 3.26 -8.30 -4.67
C LEU A 5 4.76 -8.12 -4.39
N PRO A 6 5.39 -9.00 -3.58
CA PRO A 6 6.83 -8.97 -3.34
C PRO A 6 7.65 -8.85 -4.64
N GLY A 7 8.54 -7.86 -4.69
CA GLY A 7 9.31 -7.53 -5.88
C GLY A 7 10.44 -6.55 -5.61
N GLY A 8 11.32 -6.40 -6.59
CA GLY A 8 12.54 -5.58 -6.50
C GLY A 8 12.33 -4.10 -6.82
N LEU A 9 13.40 -3.44 -7.28
CA LEU A 9 13.44 -1.99 -7.51
C LEU A 9 12.31 -1.48 -8.42
N GLY A 10 12.02 -2.16 -9.53
CA GLY A 10 10.95 -1.75 -10.44
C GLY A 10 9.57 -1.77 -9.76
N THR A 11 9.31 -2.80 -8.94
CA THR A 11 8.07 -2.89 -8.15
C THR A 11 7.98 -1.80 -7.10
N LEU A 12 9.10 -1.43 -6.48
CA LEU A 12 9.14 -0.32 -5.50
C LEU A 12 8.91 1.03 -6.17
N ASP A 13 9.46 1.25 -7.37
CA ASP A 13 9.23 2.46 -8.17
C ASP A 13 7.74 2.65 -8.47
N GLU A 14 7.10 1.61 -9.01
CA GLU A 14 5.64 1.62 -9.30
C GLU A 14 4.80 1.76 -8.01
N LEU A 15 5.20 1.12 -6.91
CA LEU A 15 4.54 1.26 -5.60
C LEU A 15 4.52 2.73 -5.15
N PHE A 16 5.66 3.41 -5.21
CA PHE A 16 5.73 4.81 -4.80
C PHE A 16 5.04 5.75 -5.79
N GLU A 17 5.04 5.46 -7.09
CA GLU A 17 4.27 6.22 -8.08
C GLU A 17 2.77 6.19 -7.73
N VAL A 18 2.22 5.00 -7.47
CA VAL A 18 0.81 4.85 -7.10
C VAL A 18 0.51 5.50 -5.75
N TRP A 19 1.37 5.29 -4.74
CA TRP A 19 1.14 5.82 -3.39
C TRP A 19 1.20 7.35 -3.37
N THR A 20 2.16 7.95 -4.08
CA THR A 20 2.23 9.42 -4.23
C THR A 20 1.04 9.97 -5.02
N GLY A 21 0.57 9.24 -6.04
CA GLY A 21 -0.68 9.54 -6.76
C GLY A 21 -1.91 9.63 -5.84
N ILE A 22 -2.03 8.73 -4.86
CA ILE A 22 -3.08 8.79 -3.82
C ILE A 22 -2.88 10.03 -2.93
N GLN A 23 -1.64 10.30 -2.50
CA GLN A 23 -1.31 11.43 -1.63
C GLN A 23 -1.75 12.77 -2.24
N ILE A 24 -1.45 12.99 -3.52
CA ILE A 24 -1.81 14.22 -4.23
C ILE A 24 -3.25 14.21 -4.80
N LYS A 25 -4.02 13.15 -4.51
CA LYS A 25 -5.39 12.94 -5.03
C LYS A 25 -5.48 12.92 -6.56
N ALA A 26 -4.43 12.45 -7.24
CA ALA A 26 -4.46 12.24 -8.69
C ALA A 26 -5.45 11.13 -9.08
N HIS A 27 -5.70 10.18 -8.18
CA HIS A 27 -6.74 9.18 -8.30
C HIS A 27 -7.18 8.64 -6.94
N GLU A 28 -8.31 7.94 -6.90
CA GLU A 28 -8.90 7.36 -5.68
C GLU A 28 -8.85 5.82 -5.66
N LYS A 29 -8.10 5.20 -6.58
CA LYS A 29 -7.93 3.75 -6.62
C LYS A 29 -7.23 3.27 -5.34
N LYS A 30 -7.83 2.32 -4.63
CA LYS A 30 -7.22 1.63 -3.47
C LYS A 30 -5.86 1.02 -3.84
N LEU A 31 -4.88 1.13 -2.94
CA LEU A 31 -3.59 0.44 -2.99
C LEU A 31 -3.57 -0.66 -1.92
N VAL A 32 -3.24 -1.88 -2.34
CA VAL A 32 -3.10 -3.05 -1.46
C VAL A 32 -1.67 -3.56 -1.55
N ILE A 33 -0.98 -3.68 -0.40
CA ILE A 33 0.36 -4.26 -0.30
C ILE A 33 0.23 -5.69 0.23
N ALA A 34 0.76 -6.65 -0.51
CA ALA A 34 0.88 -8.04 -0.07
C ALA A 34 2.17 -8.21 0.73
N ASN A 35 2.08 -8.03 2.05
CA ASN A 35 3.20 -8.18 2.98
C ASN A 35 3.39 -9.66 3.38
N TRP A 36 3.41 -10.55 2.40
CA TRP A 36 3.47 -11.98 2.65
C TRP A 36 4.81 -12.35 3.26
N TYR A 37 4.76 -13.16 4.32
CA TYR A 37 5.94 -13.56 5.10
C TYR A 37 6.78 -12.37 5.63
N GLY A 38 6.18 -11.19 5.80
CA GLY A 38 6.87 -10.00 6.30
C GLY A 38 7.80 -9.30 5.31
N TYR A 39 7.67 -9.57 3.99
CA TYR A 39 8.55 -9.02 2.95
C TYR A 39 8.71 -7.48 3.01
N TYR A 40 7.62 -6.77 3.31
CA TYR A 40 7.55 -5.31 3.38
C TYR A 40 7.60 -4.75 4.81
N ASP A 41 7.86 -5.56 5.86
CA ASP A 41 7.88 -5.09 7.25
C ASP A 41 8.83 -3.90 7.45
N THR A 42 10.05 -4.00 6.91
CA THR A 42 11.06 -2.93 6.98
C THR A 42 10.59 -1.67 6.27
N LEU A 43 9.98 -1.81 5.08
CA LEU A 43 9.46 -0.68 4.33
C LEU A 43 8.32 0.00 5.09
N LEU A 44 7.33 -0.76 5.56
CA LEU A 44 6.19 -0.24 6.30
C LEU A 44 6.61 0.41 7.61
N LYS A 45 7.64 -0.13 8.28
CA LYS A 45 8.25 0.50 9.46
C LYS A 45 8.88 1.85 9.09
N PHE A 46 9.68 1.91 8.02
CA PHE A 46 10.27 3.16 7.53
C PHE A 46 9.18 4.19 7.20
N MET A 47 8.08 3.78 6.54
CA MET A 47 6.96 4.67 6.23
C MET A 47 6.33 5.26 7.50
N LYS A 48 6.19 4.49 8.58
CA LYS A 48 5.73 5.00 9.88
C LYS A 48 6.72 5.95 10.53
N GLU A 49 8.02 5.70 10.39
CA GLU A 49 9.06 6.56 10.96
C GLU A 49 9.11 7.94 10.29
N ILE A 50 8.98 8.00 8.96
CA ILE A 50 8.95 9.28 8.24
C ILE A 50 7.64 10.04 8.47
N ASP A 51 6.51 9.33 8.66
CA ASP A 51 5.24 9.92 9.08
C ASP A 51 5.36 10.57 10.46
N ALA A 52 5.92 9.86 11.44
CA ALA A 52 6.17 10.39 12.78
C ALA A 52 7.12 11.61 12.80
N GLN A 53 8.01 11.73 11.81
CA GLN A 53 8.89 12.88 11.63
C GLN A 53 8.22 14.06 10.88
N GLY A 54 6.97 13.91 10.44
CA GLY A 54 6.22 14.95 9.74
C GLY A 54 6.55 15.08 8.25
N PHE A 55 7.19 14.07 7.65
CA PHE A 55 7.43 14.06 6.20
C PHE A 55 6.21 13.60 5.39
N LEU A 56 5.28 12.88 6.03
CA LEU A 56 3.97 12.57 5.46
C LEU A 56 2.91 13.47 6.11
N ASN A 57 2.05 14.09 5.29
CA ASN A 57 1.07 15.05 5.75
C ASN A 57 -0.33 14.43 5.81
N GLY A 58 -0.72 13.83 6.94
CA GLY A 58 -2.09 13.32 7.16
C GLY A 58 -2.21 11.81 7.04
N ASP A 59 -3.44 11.30 6.90
CA ASP A 59 -3.81 9.89 7.05
C ASP A 59 -3.40 8.98 5.87
N HIS A 60 -2.28 9.27 5.19
CA HIS A 60 -1.85 8.59 3.97
C HIS A 60 -1.44 7.13 4.19
N LEU A 61 -1.07 6.77 5.42
CA LEU A 61 -0.86 5.37 5.79
C LEU A 61 -2.19 4.60 5.90
N ASN A 62 -3.28 5.27 6.28
CA ASN A 62 -4.62 4.66 6.36
C ASN A 62 -5.25 4.44 4.98
N ALA A 63 -4.72 5.10 3.94
CA ALA A 63 -5.17 4.92 2.56
C ALA A 63 -4.66 3.62 1.91
N VAL A 64 -3.76 2.89 2.58
CA VAL A 64 -3.15 1.66 2.07
C VAL A 64 -3.60 0.46 2.90
N ALA A 65 -4.12 -0.56 2.21
CA ALA A 65 -4.42 -1.83 2.83
C ALA A 65 -3.19 -2.75 2.79
N VAL A 66 -2.97 -3.51 3.85
CA VAL A 66 -1.89 -4.51 3.92
C VAL A 66 -2.52 -5.88 4.14
N THR A 67 -2.05 -6.88 3.38
CA THR A 67 -2.55 -8.26 3.43
C THR A 67 -1.40 -9.21 3.78
N GLN A 68 -1.69 -10.26 4.53
CA GLN A 68 -0.66 -11.21 5.00
C GLN A 68 -0.62 -12.50 4.17
N ASP A 69 -1.71 -12.82 3.49
CA ASP A 69 -1.83 -13.98 2.61
C ASP A 69 -2.81 -13.74 1.45
N LEU A 70 -3.08 -14.80 0.68
CA LEU A 70 -3.98 -14.77 -0.46
C LEU A 70 -5.45 -14.63 -0.02
N ASP A 71 -5.84 -15.21 1.12
CA ASP A 71 -7.23 -15.21 1.57
C ASP A 71 -7.64 -13.79 2.00
N ASP A 72 -6.77 -13.10 2.73
CA ASP A 72 -6.90 -11.68 3.07
C ASP A 72 -7.07 -10.81 1.81
N LEU A 73 -6.21 -11.02 0.81
CA LEU A 73 -6.24 -10.28 -0.44
C LEU A 73 -7.55 -10.52 -1.20
N MET A 74 -7.97 -11.78 -1.31
CA MET A 74 -9.20 -12.15 -1.99
C MET A 74 -10.43 -11.57 -1.30
N ALA A 75 -10.46 -11.51 0.03
CA ALA A 75 -11.53 -10.87 0.78
C ALA A 75 -11.65 -9.37 0.43
N ILE A 76 -10.52 -8.65 0.35
CA ILE A 76 -10.51 -7.23 -0.04
C ILE A 76 -10.98 -7.04 -1.48
N ILE A 77 -10.51 -7.87 -2.41
CA ILE A 77 -10.91 -7.81 -3.82
C ILE A 77 -12.41 -8.03 -3.93
N GLN A 78 -12.95 -9.08 -3.31
CA GLN A 78 -14.38 -9.37 -3.33
C GLN A 78 -15.21 -8.22 -2.73
N GLN A 79 -14.76 -7.62 -1.62
CA GLN A 79 -15.44 -6.47 -1.03
C GLN A 79 -15.47 -5.26 -1.97
N SER A 80 -14.40 -5.05 -2.75
CA SER A 80 -14.30 -3.94 -3.71
C SER A 80 -15.13 -4.14 -4.98
N LEU A 81 -15.52 -5.37 -5.30
CA LEU A 81 -16.32 -5.73 -6.47
C LEU A 81 -17.83 -5.73 -6.18
N LYS A 82 -18.22 -5.64 -4.91
CA LYS A 82 -19.63 -5.47 -4.55
C LYS A 82 -20.11 -4.10 -5.07
N PRO A 83 -21.26 -4.05 -5.78
CA PRO A 83 -21.80 -2.83 -6.34
C PRO A 83 -22.17 -1.79 -5.27
#